data_AF-A0A2N8PGR6-F1
#
_entry.id   AF-A0A2N8PGR6-F1
#
_cell.length_a   1.000
_cell.length_b   1.000
_cell.length_c   1.000
_cell.angle_alpha   90.00
_cell.angle_beta   90.00
_cell.angle_gamma   90.00
#
_symmetry.space_group_name_H-M   'P 1'
#
loop_
_entity.id
_entity.type
_entity.pdbx_description
1 polymer ?
#
loop_
_entity_poly.entity_id
_entity_poly.type
_entity_poly.pdbx_seq_one_letter_code
_entity_poly.pdbx_strand_id
1 'polypeptide(L)'
;MDVGGRPPTLSAPLCRAIAEWLGNTGASVDHFEEADILTRSAFRPVTEEFAGGDGTVRPATLVECTRAYVAESLAAGKDYLVTDALLPFIPSLVAWGHDEGTLVHVMGELARAVEPAQVTVVYVHDDPATALRRAVEREGDAWEDWYVRKLAGSPGTRAVRDLASAAAHLRYEADLTRRLLARTPWHVLGVDVGDLDAQETSAHARRRLVEVLGW
;
A
#
# COMPACT_ATOMS: atom_id res chain seq x y z
N MET A 1 -0.43 2.12 5.79
CA MET A 1 0.91 1.59 5.49
C MET A 1 0.90 1.19 4.02
N ASP A 2 1.88 1.62 3.22
CA ASP A 2 2.00 1.24 1.80
C ASP A 2 3.35 0.56 1.58
N VAL A 3 3.32 -0.57 0.88
CA VAL A 3 4.47 -1.42 0.61
C VAL A 3 4.64 -1.49 -0.90
N GLY A 4 5.48 -0.61 -1.45
CA GLY A 4 5.82 -0.63 -2.87
C GLY A 4 6.97 -1.60 -3.16
N GLY A 5 6.81 -2.45 -4.18
CA GLY A 5 7.89 -3.27 -4.75
C GLY A 5 7.92 -4.77 -4.40
N ARG A 6 6.85 -5.35 -3.83
CA ARG A 6 6.78 -6.79 -3.48
C ARG A 6 5.45 -7.46 -3.87
N PRO A 7 5.41 -8.80 -4.05
CA PRO A 7 4.15 -9.53 -4.17
C PRO A 7 3.33 -9.43 -2.86
N PRO A 8 1.98 -9.50 -2.90
CA PRO A 8 1.04 -9.06 -1.84
C PRO A 8 1.10 -9.73 -0.46
N THR A 9 2.14 -10.52 -0.17
CA THR A 9 2.14 -11.54 0.90
C THR A 9 2.73 -11.09 2.24
N LEU A 10 3.33 -9.89 2.32
CA LEU A 10 4.09 -9.45 3.51
C LEU A 10 3.55 -8.20 4.21
N SER A 11 2.67 -7.42 3.56
CA SER A 11 2.08 -6.22 4.14
C SER A 11 0.94 -6.54 5.13
N ALA A 12 0.07 -7.50 4.77
CA ALA A 12 -1.05 -7.91 5.63
C ALA A 12 -0.62 -8.49 6.99
N PRO A 13 0.35 -9.42 7.08
CA PRO A 13 0.81 -9.92 8.38
C PRO A 13 1.45 -8.84 9.26
N LEU A 14 2.15 -7.88 8.65
CA LEU A 14 2.76 -6.76 9.37
C LEU A 14 1.71 -5.80 9.92
N CYS A 15 0.73 -5.41 9.10
CA CYS A 15 -0.37 -4.54 9.53
C CYS A 15 -1.17 -5.18 10.68
N ARG A 16 -1.48 -6.47 10.56
CA ARG A 16 -2.16 -7.22 11.62
C ARG A 16 -1.35 -7.23 12.92
N ALA A 17 -0.06 -7.57 12.85
CA ALA A 17 0.81 -7.61 14.03
C ALA A 17 0.94 -6.23 14.71
N ILE A 18 0.98 -5.14 13.93
CA ILE A 18 1.00 -3.78 14.47
C ILE A 18 -0.33 -3.42 15.12
N ALA A 19 -1.45 -3.73 14.47
CA ALA A 19 -2.77 -3.48 15.03
C ALA A 19 -3.00 -4.22 16.35
N GLU A 20 -2.61 -5.51 16.42
CA GLU A 20 -2.65 -6.30 17.64
C GLU A 20 -1.75 -5.72 18.73
N TRP A 21 -0.53 -5.31 18.39
CA TRP A 21 0.39 -4.70 19.34
C TRP A 21 -0.17 -3.38 19.93
N LEU A 22 -0.69 -2.49 19.10
CA LEU A 22 -1.32 -1.24 19.53
C LEU A 22 -2.59 -1.51 20.38
N GLY A 23 -3.39 -2.50 20.00
CA GLY A 23 -4.55 -2.92 20.79
C GLY A 23 -4.15 -3.42 22.19
N ASN A 24 -3.03 -4.15 22.29
CA ASN A 24 -2.50 -4.64 23.55
C ASN A 24 -1.97 -3.53 24.49
N THR A 25 -1.78 -2.29 24.00
CA THR A 25 -1.50 -1.13 24.86
C THR A 25 -2.77 -0.46 25.40
N GLY A 26 -3.95 -0.98 25.06
CA GLY A 26 -5.25 -0.40 25.41
C GLY A 26 -5.77 0.64 24.43
N ALA A 27 -5.10 0.85 23.28
CA ALA A 27 -5.54 1.80 22.27
C ALA A 27 -6.71 1.25 21.44
N SER A 28 -7.61 2.14 21.02
CA SER A 28 -8.69 1.85 20.08
C SER A 28 -8.16 1.89 18.65
N VAL A 29 -7.97 0.72 18.05
CA VAL A 29 -7.41 0.58 16.70
C VAL A 29 -8.51 0.29 15.70
N ASP A 30 -8.42 0.87 14.50
CA ASP A 30 -9.07 0.35 13.30
C ASP A 30 -8.03 -0.29 12.38
N HIS A 31 -8.18 -1.58 12.12
CA HIS A 31 -7.36 -2.32 11.17
C HIS A 31 -8.14 -2.46 9.87
N PHE A 32 -7.55 -1.96 8.78
CA PHE A 32 -8.13 -2.02 7.45
C PHE A 32 -7.26 -2.93 6.58
N GLU A 33 -7.80 -4.10 6.22
CA GLU A 33 -7.16 -5.01 5.27
C GLU A 33 -7.53 -4.60 3.83
N GLU A 34 -6.72 -4.96 2.81
CA GLU A 34 -7.02 -4.60 1.41
C GLU A 34 -8.44 -5.01 0.98
N ALA A 35 -8.89 -6.19 1.41
CA ALA A 35 -10.23 -6.71 1.11
C ALA A 35 -11.37 -5.87 1.70
N ASP A 36 -11.10 -5.09 2.75
CA ASP A 36 -12.11 -4.22 3.38
C ASP A 36 -12.55 -3.08 2.46
N ILE A 37 -11.77 -2.75 1.43
CA ILE A 37 -12.18 -1.76 0.42
C ILE A 37 -13.49 -2.15 -0.27
N LEU A 38 -13.82 -3.44 -0.30
CA LEU A 38 -15.04 -3.96 -0.93
C LEU A 38 -16.26 -3.88 0.00
N THR A 39 -16.06 -3.78 1.31
CA THR A 39 -17.12 -3.95 2.31
C THR A 39 -17.35 -2.70 3.17
N ARG A 40 -16.34 -1.84 3.31
CA ARG A 40 -16.42 -0.60 4.10
C ARG A 40 -17.28 0.44 3.40
N SER A 41 -18.24 1.02 4.12
CA SER A 41 -19.19 2.00 3.61
C SER A 41 -18.51 3.19 2.93
N ALA A 42 -17.43 3.71 3.53
CA ALA A 42 -16.65 4.82 2.97
C ALA A 42 -16.11 4.55 1.57
N PHE A 43 -15.86 3.27 1.22
CA PHE A 43 -15.29 2.85 -0.06
C PHE A 43 -16.32 2.30 -1.05
N ARG A 44 -17.62 2.34 -0.73
CA ARG A 44 -18.67 1.98 -1.69
C ARG A 44 -18.53 2.71 -3.06
N PRO A 45 -18.16 4.00 -3.14
CA PRO A 45 -17.96 4.64 -4.45
C PRO A 45 -16.84 4.00 -5.28
N VAL A 46 -15.81 3.44 -4.64
CA VAL A 46 -14.72 2.71 -5.32
C VAL A 46 -15.27 1.43 -5.97
N THR A 47 -16.11 0.68 -5.25
CA THR A 47 -16.71 -0.55 -5.79
C THR A 47 -17.72 -0.26 -6.89
N GLU A 48 -18.50 0.82 -6.76
CA GLU A 48 -19.43 1.29 -7.79
C GLU A 48 -18.70 1.67 -9.09
N GLU A 49 -17.56 2.36 -9.01
CA GLU A 49 -16.75 2.69 -10.19
C GLU A 49 -16.11 1.46 -10.83
N PHE A 50 -15.58 0.54 -10.04
CA PHE A 50 -15.06 -0.73 -10.56
C PHE A 50 -16.14 -1.55 -11.28
N ALA A 51 -17.35 -1.60 -10.73
CA ALA A 51 -18.49 -2.29 -11.36
C ALA A 51 -18.96 -1.62 -12.66
N GLY A 52 -18.64 -0.33 -12.85
CA GLY A 52 -18.95 0.43 -14.06
C GLY A 52 -18.27 -0.07 -15.34
N GLY A 53 -17.27 -0.95 -15.23
CA GLY A 53 -16.73 -1.74 -16.34
C GLY A 53 -15.40 -1.26 -16.92
N ASP A 54 -14.91 -0.08 -16.54
CA ASP A 54 -13.63 0.45 -17.03
C ASP A 54 -12.41 -0.12 -16.30
N GLY A 55 -12.62 -0.81 -15.16
CA GLY A 55 -11.53 -1.43 -14.38
C GLY A 55 -10.57 -0.43 -13.72
N THR A 56 -10.97 0.83 -13.63
CA THR A 56 -10.21 1.94 -13.05
C THR A 56 -11.08 2.77 -12.12
N VAL A 57 -10.47 3.44 -11.14
CA VAL A 57 -11.18 4.35 -10.23
C VAL A 57 -10.60 5.73 -10.38
N ARG A 58 -11.46 6.75 -10.40
CA ARG A 58 -11.04 8.14 -10.50
C ARG A 58 -10.23 8.53 -9.27
N PRO A 59 -9.10 9.23 -9.43
CA PRO A 59 -8.30 9.62 -8.26
C PRO A 59 -9.05 10.49 -7.25
N ALA A 60 -9.96 11.34 -7.72
CA ALA A 60 -10.82 12.14 -6.85
C ALA A 60 -11.71 11.27 -5.93
N THR A 61 -12.19 10.13 -6.43
CA THR A 61 -12.99 9.18 -5.66
C THR A 61 -12.17 8.57 -4.54
N LEU A 62 -10.92 8.18 -4.81
CA LEU A 62 -10.01 7.67 -3.77
C LEU A 62 -9.76 8.70 -2.66
N VAL A 63 -9.59 9.98 -3.03
CA VAL A 63 -9.40 11.08 -2.08
C VAL A 63 -10.64 11.28 -1.19
N GLU A 64 -11.83 11.33 -1.78
CA GLU A 64 -13.07 11.53 -1.00
C GLU A 64 -13.38 10.33 -0.10
N CYS A 65 -13.18 9.10 -0.59
CA CYS A 65 -13.32 7.90 0.23
C CYS A 65 -12.34 7.87 1.40
N THR A 66 -11.09 8.31 1.18
CA THR A 66 -10.09 8.46 2.25
C THR A 66 -10.55 9.47 3.29
N ARG A 67 -11.02 10.65 2.86
CA ARG A 67 -11.52 11.69 3.76
C ARG A 67 -12.69 11.18 4.60
N ALA A 68 -13.64 10.49 3.97
CA ALA A 68 -14.78 9.89 4.65
C ALA A 68 -14.33 8.85 5.69
N TYR A 69 -13.40 7.96 5.31
CA TYR A 69 -12.86 6.94 6.21
C TYR A 69 -12.18 7.53 7.45
N VAL A 70 -11.36 8.57 7.28
CA VAL A 70 -10.70 9.27 8.40
C VAL A 70 -11.73 9.97 9.29
N ALA A 71 -12.71 10.67 8.70
CA ALA A 71 -13.76 11.34 9.46
C ALA A 71 -14.62 10.36 10.28
N GLU A 72 -15.02 9.24 9.69
CA GLU A 72 -15.75 8.15 10.37
C GLU A 72 -14.93 7.61 11.55
N SER A 73 -13.63 7.38 11.34
CA SER A 73 -12.74 6.83 12.37
C SER A 73 -12.51 7.80 13.53
N LEU A 74 -12.37 9.10 13.24
CA LEU A 74 -12.28 10.16 14.25
C LEU A 74 -13.57 10.27 15.06
N ALA A 75 -14.74 10.24 14.39
CA ALA A 75 -16.04 10.26 15.06
C ALA A 75 -16.26 9.04 15.97
N ALA A 76 -15.68 7.89 15.60
CA ALA A 76 -15.68 6.68 16.41
C ALA A 76 -14.63 6.67 17.55
N GLY A 77 -13.83 7.73 17.69
CA GLY A 77 -12.80 7.84 18.73
C GLY A 77 -11.66 6.82 18.57
N LYS A 78 -11.25 6.53 17.33
CA LYS A 78 -10.08 5.67 17.06
C LYS A 78 -8.79 6.42 17.35
N ASP A 79 -7.90 5.78 18.09
CA ASP A 79 -6.55 6.28 18.39
C ASP A 79 -5.61 6.03 17.19
N TYR A 80 -5.73 4.88 16.54
CA TYR A 80 -4.87 4.48 15.42
C TYR A 80 -5.66 3.86 14.27
N LEU A 81 -5.24 4.21 13.04
CA LEU A 81 -5.67 3.56 11.81
C LEU A 81 -4.48 2.81 11.22
N VAL A 82 -4.59 1.49 11.13
CA VAL A 82 -3.57 0.63 10.54
C VAL A 82 -4.12 0.08 9.24
N THR A 83 -3.65 0.63 8.13
CA THR A 83 -4.15 0.30 6.79
C THR A 83 -3.14 -0.51 5.99
N ASP A 84 -3.59 -1.56 5.33
CA ASP A 84 -2.83 -2.31 4.33
C ASP A 84 -3.20 -1.83 2.91
N ALA A 85 -2.21 -1.39 2.14
CA ALA A 85 -2.33 -0.98 0.74
C ALA A 85 -3.39 0.11 0.41
N LEU A 86 -3.99 0.74 1.42
CA LEU A 86 -5.03 1.76 1.22
C LEU A 86 -4.47 3.14 0.89
N LEU A 87 -3.30 3.53 1.40
CA LEU A 87 -2.77 4.87 1.19
C LEU A 87 -1.27 4.81 1.00
N PRO A 88 -0.70 5.38 -0.09
CA PRO A 88 -1.32 6.33 -1.05
C PRO A 88 -1.91 5.79 -2.39
N PHE A 89 -2.26 4.51 -2.54
CA PHE A 89 -2.80 3.94 -3.80
C PHE A 89 -1.87 4.03 -5.02
N ILE A 90 -0.56 4.28 -4.84
CA ILE A 90 0.38 4.48 -5.95
C ILE A 90 0.39 3.28 -6.91
N PRO A 91 0.49 2.02 -6.45
CA PRO A 91 0.50 0.86 -7.36
C PRO A 91 -0.76 0.80 -8.24
N SER A 92 -1.94 1.05 -7.65
CA SER A 92 -3.21 1.06 -8.38
C SER A 92 -3.26 2.19 -9.42
N LEU A 93 -2.84 3.40 -9.05
CA LEU A 93 -2.84 4.55 -9.96
C LEU A 93 -1.86 4.35 -11.14
N VAL A 94 -0.68 3.77 -10.86
CA VAL A 94 0.28 3.37 -11.89
C VAL A 94 -0.34 2.31 -12.79
N ALA A 95 -0.94 1.26 -12.24
CA ALA A 95 -1.57 0.19 -13.02
C ALA A 95 -2.68 0.72 -13.95
N TRP A 96 -3.47 1.69 -13.50
CA TRP A 96 -4.50 2.35 -14.32
C TRP A 96 -3.95 3.32 -15.38
N GLY A 97 -2.64 3.57 -15.38
CA GLY A 97 -1.96 4.36 -16.41
C GLY A 97 -1.90 5.87 -16.12
N HIS A 98 -2.08 6.28 -14.87
CA HIS A 98 -1.88 7.68 -14.49
C HIS A 98 -0.40 8.08 -14.52
N ASP A 99 -0.12 9.31 -14.95
CA ASP A 99 1.23 9.85 -15.02
C ASP A 99 1.72 10.42 -13.68
N GLU A 100 3.03 10.63 -13.55
CA GLU A 100 3.64 11.17 -12.32
C GLU A 100 3.03 12.52 -11.92
N GLY A 101 2.60 13.35 -12.88
CA GLY A 101 1.93 14.63 -12.60
C GLY A 101 0.58 14.45 -11.89
N THR A 102 -0.22 13.49 -12.34
CA THR A 102 -1.48 13.10 -11.70
C THR A 102 -1.22 12.54 -10.30
N LEU A 103 -0.25 11.63 -10.16
CA LEU A 103 0.09 11.06 -8.86
C LEU A 103 0.54 12.14 -7.87
N VAL A 104 1.38 13.09 -8.29
CA VAL A 104 1.79 14.24 -7.47
C VAL A 104 0.60 15.04 -6.96
N HIS A 105 -0.37 15.32 -7.83
CA HIS A 105 -1.58 16.03 -7.44
C HIS A 105 -2.38 15.25 -6.40
N VAL A 106 -2.59 13.95 -6.65
CA VAL A 106 -3.33 13.05 -5.75
C VAL A 106 -2.65 12.92 -4.39
N MET A 107 -1.31 12.81 -4.34
CA MET A 107 -0.56 12.79 -3.09
C MET A 107 -0.80 14.06 -2.26
N GLY A 108 -0.88 15.22 -2.92
CA GLY A 108 -1.19 16.50 -2.26
C GLY A 108 -2.61 16.54 -1.68
N GLU A 109 -3.59 16.02 -2.42
CA GLU A 109 -4.97 15.93 -1.95
C GLU A 109 -5.13 14.91 -0.82
N LEU A 110 -4.48 13.74 -0.92
CA LEU A 110 -4.46 12.73 0.14
C LEU A 110 -3.80 13.25 1.41
N ALA A 111 -2.71 14.00 1.31
CA ALA A 111 -2.06 14.62 2.46
C ALA A 111 -2.99 15.57 3.23
N ARG A 112 -3.89 16.28 2.54
CA ARG A 112 -4.93 17.11 3.18
C ARG A 112 -6.12 16.28 3.67
N ALA A 113 -6.51 15.24 2.94
CA ALA A 113 -7.66 14.41 3.27
C ALA A 113 -7.50 13.64 4.58
N VAL A 114 -6.25 13.37 4.99
CA VAL A 114 -5.94 12.69 6.26
C VAL A 114 -5.83 13.65 7.44
N GLU A 115 -5.82 14.96 7.26
CA GLU A 115 -5.77 15.91 8.39
C GLU A 115 -7.04 15.79 9.26
N PRO A 116 -6.91 15.91 10.60
CA PRO A 116 -5.71 16.22 11.38
C PRO A 116 -4.84 15.00 11.75
N ALA A 117 -5.11 13.80 11.21
CA ALA A 117 -4.35 12.60 11.55
C ALA A 117 -2.89 12.69 11.08
N GLN A 118 -1.97 12.27 11.93
CA GLN A 118 -0.56 12.13 11.57
C GLN A 118 -0.33 10.80 10.84
N VAL A 119 0.37 10.83 9.72
CA VAL A 119 0.62 9.65 8.91
C VAL A 119 2.06 9.21 9.03
N THR A 120 2.23 7.94 9.39
CA THR A 120 3.50 7.20 9.26
C THR A 120 3.35 6.13 8.19
N VAL A 121 4.19 6.18 7.16
CA VAL A 121 4.29 5.16 6.12
C VAL A 121 5.46 4.25 6.45
N VAL A 122 5.19 2.98 6.76
CA VAL A 122 6.22 1.96 6.82
C VAL A 122 6.42 1.41 5.41
N TYR A 123 7.49 1.85 4.77
CA TYR A 123 7.81 1.49 3.40
C TYR A 123 8.78 0.30 3.41
N VAL A 124 8.25 -0.88 3.14
CA VAL A 124 9.00 -2.13 3.12
C VAL A 124 9.62 -2.34 1.74
N HIS A 125 10.94 -2.49 1.66
CA HIS A 125 11.68 -2.59 0.41
C HIS A 125 12.47 -3.91 0.31
N ASP A 126 12.56 -4.44 -0.89
CA ASP A 126 13.34 -5.64 -1.25
C ASP A 126 13.77 -5.51 -2.73
N ASP A 127 14.78 -6.27 -3.16
CA ASP A 127 15.14 -6.36 -4.57
C ASP A 127 14.02 -7.09 -5.34
N PRO A 128 13.36 -6.45 -6.33
CA PRO A 128 12.22 -7.06 -7.00
C PRO A 128 12.54 -8.36 -7.73
N ALA A 129 13.75 -8.51 -8.27
CA ALA A 129 14.13 -9.76 -8.95
C ALA A 129 14.25 -10.92 -7.96
N THR A 130 14.86 -10.67 -6.81
CA THR A 130 14.97 -11.64 -5.71
C THR A 130 13.61 -11.97 -5.12
N ALA A 131 12.76 -10.97 -4.87
CA ALA A 131 11.41 -11.16 -4.36
C ALA A 131 10.52 -11.98 -5.30
N LEU A 132 10.57 -11.69 -6.61
CA LEU A 132 9.83 -12.44 -7.62
C LEU A 132 10.32 -13.88 -7.72
N ARG A 133 11.64 -14.11 -7.72
CA ARG A 133 12.20 -15.48 -7.71
C ARG A 133 11.71 -16.27 -6.51
N ARG A 134 11.78 -15.71 -5.30
CA ARG A 134 11.28 -16.34 -4.06
C ARG A 134 9.78 -16.64 -4.13
N ALA A 135 9.00 -15.78 -4.80
CA ALA A 135 7.58 -16.02 -5.00
C ALA A 135 7.33 -17.17 -5.98
N VAL A 136 8.05 -17.25 -7.09
CA VAL A 136 7.95 -18.39 -8.02
C VAL A 136 8.38 -19.70 -7.35
N GLU A 137 9.47 -19.70 -6.59
CA GLU A 137 9.92 -20.88 -5.84
C GLU A 137 8.85 -21.39 -4.85
N ARG A 138 8.05 -20.50 -4.27
CA ARG A 138 6.99 -20.83 -3.31
C ARG A 138 5.67 -21.22 -3.98
N GLU A 139 5.27 -20.51 -5.02
CA GLU A 139 3.92 -20.59 -5.61
C GLU A 139 3.89 -21.42 -6.92
N GLY A 140 5.05 -21.60 -7.56
CA GLY A 140 5.22 -22.36 -8.81
C GLY A 140 4.91 -21.58 -10.09
N ASP A 141 5.16 -22.22 -11.24
CA ASP A 141 5.08 -21.61 -12.58
C ASP A 141 3.69 -21.05 -12.93
N ALA A 142 2.62 -21.68 -12.43
CA ALA A 142 1.25 -21.19 -12.66
C ALA A 142 1.01 -19.80 -12.06
N TRP A 143 1.67 -19.50 -10.94
CA TRP A 143 1.64 -18.18 -10.32
C TRP A 143 2.43 -17.16 -11.14
N GLU A 144 3.59 -17.54 -11.68
CA GLU A 144 4.38 -16.68 -12.58
C GLU A 144 3.55 -16.24 -13.78
N ASP A 145 2.96 -17.20 -14.49
CA ASP A 145 2.11 -16.94 -15.66
C ASP A 145 0.91 -16.06 -15.32
N TRP A 146 0.28 -16.30 -14.18
CA TRP A 146 -0.81 -15.47 -13.69
C TRP A 146 -0.35 -14.05 -13.39
N TYR A 147 0.78 -13.89 -12.68
CA TYR A 147 1.27 -12.60 -12.24
C TYR A 147 1.71 -11.71 -13.41
N VAL A 148 2.47 -12.28 -14.37
CA VAL A 148 2.86 -11.58 -15.60
C VAL A 148 1.63 -11.17 -16.41
N ARG A 149 0.64 -12.06 -16.57
CA ARG A 149 -0.62 -11.72 -17.27
C ARG A 149 -1.42 -10.66 -16.54
N LYS A 150 -1.48 -10.70 -15.21
CA LYS A 150 -2.16 -9.70 -14.38
C LYS A 150 -1.55 -8.32 -14.65
N LEU A 151 -0.22 -8.20 -14.57
CA LEU A 151 0.47 -6.94 -14.85
C LEU A 151 0.29 -6.51 -16.31
N ALA A 152 0.46 -7.41 -17.27
CA ALA A 152 0.29 -7.08 -18.69
C ALA A 152 -1.14 -6.61 -19.03
N GLY A 153 -2.15 -6.99 -18.23
CA GLY A 153 -3.55 -6.65 -18.44
C GLY A 153 -3.92 -5.21 -18.11
N SER A 154 -3.15 -4.50 -17.27
CA SER A 154 -3.50 -3.14 -16.84
C SER A 154 -2.83 -2.06 -17.69
N PRO A 155 -3.50 -0.92 -17.99
CA PRO A 155 -3.00 0.11 -18.91
C PRO A 155 -1.56 0.58 -18.67
N GLY A 156 -1.18 0.88 -17.43
CA GLY A 156 0.15 1.41 -17.11
C GLY A 156 1.26 0.35 -16.98
N THR A 157 0.89 -0.93 -17.04
CA THR A 157 1.81 -2.06 -16.89
C THR A 157 1.84 -2.98 -18.12
N ARG A 158 1.22 -2.57 -19.24
CA ARG A 158 1.20 -3.30 -20.52
C ARG A 158 2.59 -3.64 -21.09
N ALA A 159 3.65 -2.97 -20.63
CA ALA A 159 5.02 -3.24 -21.04
C ALA A 159 5.60 -4.51 -20.39
N VAL A 160 4.98 -5.03 -19.33
CA VAL A 160 5.40 -6.27 -18.66
C VAL A 160 5.07 -7.48 -19.54
N ARG A 161 6.07 -8.33 -19.77
CA ARG A 161 5.98 -9.52 -20.65
C ARG A 161 6.58 -10.78 -20.04
N ASP A 162 7.37 -10.62 -19.00
CA ASP A 162 8.13 -11.67 -18.30
C ASP A 162 8.53 -11.16 -16.91
N LEU A 163 9.16 -12.01 -16.10
CA LEU A 163 9.64 -11.63 -14.76
C LEU A 163 10.69 -10.52 -14.79
N ALA A 164 11.52 -10.45 -15.84
CA ALA A 164 12.57 -9.43 -15.94
C ALA A 164 11.99 -8.03 -16.13
N SER A 165 11.00 -7.89 -17.02
CA SER A 165 10.25 -6.66 -17.23
C SER A 165 9.32 -6.33 -16.05
N ALA A 166 8.78 -7.34 -15.36
CA ALA A 166 8.05 -7.13 -14.10
C ALA A 166 8.98 -6.57 -13.01
N ALA A 167 10.18 -7.13 -12.84
CA ALA A 167 11.18 -6.62 -11.89
C ALA A 167 11.61 -5.19 -12.24
N ALA A 168 11.82 -4.89 -13.52
CA ALA A 168 12.14 -3.53 -13.98
C ALA A 168 11.00 -2.54 -13.66
N HIS A 169 9.76 -2.94 -13.88
CA HIS A 169 8.59 -2.14 -13.53
C HIS A 169 8.50 -1.89 -12.01
N LEU A 170 8.65 -2.93 -11.18
CA LEU A 170 8.64 -2.79 -9.72
C LEU A 170 9.75 -1.89 -9.19
N ARG A 171 10.95 -1.91 -9.80
CA ARG A 171 12.02 -0.96 -9.46
C ARG A 171 11.63 0.48 -9.80
N TYR A 172 11.09 0.70 -11.00
CA TYR A 172 10.59 2.02 -11.41
C TYR A 172 9.49 2.52 -10.47
N GLU A 173 8.52 1.67 -10.12
CA GLU A 173 7.46 2.00 -9.18
C GLU A 173 8.02 2.31 -7.80
N ALA A 174 8.96 1.53 -7.29
CA ALA A 174 9.63 1.80 -6.01
C ALA A 174 10.34 3.16 -6.00
N ASP A 175 11.05 3.51 -7.07
CA ASP A 175 11.70 4.81 -7.23
C ASP A 175 10.68 5.95 -7.27
N LEU A 176 9.59 5.77 -8.02
CA LEU A 176 8.49 6.73 -8.10
C LEU A 176 7.82 6.93 -6.74
N THR A 177 7.48 5.85 -6.03
CA THR A 177 6.87 5.89 -4.70
C THR A 177 7.75 6.66 -3.72
N ARG A 178 9.06 6.41 -3.71
CA ARG A 178 9.98 7.16 -2.84
C ARG A 178 10.03 8.66 -3.19
N ARG A 179 10.06 9.02 -4.47
CA ARG A 179 9.99 10.44 -4.90
C ARG A 179 8.69 11.11 -4.48
N LEU A 180 7.56 10.41 -4.60
CA LEU A 180 6.25 10.92 -4.23
C LEU A 180 6.11 11.10 -2.72
N LEU A 181 6.53 10.10 -1.94
CA LEU A 181 6.52 10.14 -0.47
C LEU A 181 7.44 11.25 0.08
N ALA A 182 8.59 11.50 -0.55
CA ALA A 182 9.49 12.59 -0.15
C ALA A 182 8.88 14.00 -0.31
N ARG A 183 7.73 14.12 -1.00
CA ARG A 183 7.00 15.37 -1.22
C ARG A 183 5.82 15.56 -0.28
N THR A 184 5.54 14.62 0.60
CA THR A 184 4.44 14.72 1.58
C THR A 184 4.97 15.14 2.94
N PRO A 185 4.11 15.65 3.84
CA PRO A 185 4.48 15.88 5.23
C PRO A 185 4.53 14.59 6.07
N TRP A 186 4.37 13.41 5.45
CA TRP A 186 4.26 12.15 6.16
C TRP A 186 5.63 11.67 6.65
N HIS A 187 5.63 10.99 7.80
CA HIS A 187 6.82 10.32 8.28
C HIS A 187 7.03 9.01 7.52
N VAL A 188 8.15 8.85 6.83
CA VAL A 188 8.45 7.65 6.05
C VAL A 188 9.51 6.81 6.76
N LEU A 189 9.13 5.60 7.14
CA LEU A 189 10.00 4.62 7.77
C LEU A 189 10.35 3.52 6.77
N GLY A 190 11.54 3.61 6.18
CA GLY A 190 12.07 2.56 5.31
C GLY A 190 12.46 1.31 6.11
N VAL A 191 12.01 0.14 5.64
CA VAL A 191 12.39 -1.17 6.18
C VAL A 191 12.97 -1.99 5.05
N ASP A 192 14.30 -2.10 5.00
CA ASP A 192 14.98 -3.00 4.07
C ASP A 192 14.92 -4.42 4.63
N VAL A 193 14.30 -5.31 3.85
CA VAL A 193 14.05 -6.67 4.31
C VAL A 193 15.19 -7.60 3.96
N GLY A 194 15.91 -7.37 2.85
CA GLY A 194 16.98 -8.26 2.40
C GLY A 194 16.66 -9.75 2.56
N ASP A 195 17.36 -10.41 3.48
CA ASP A 195 17.21 -11.84 3.80
C ASP A 195 16.33 -12.14 5.03
N LEU A 196 15.73 -11.12 5.65
CA LEU A 196 14.87 -11.29 6.81
C LEU A 196 13.60 -12.07 6.44
N ASP A 197 13.21 -13.00 7.31
CA ASP A 197 11.91 -13.65 7.21
C ASP A 197 10.76 -12.72 7.67
N ALA A 198 9.52 -13.18 7.56
CA ALA A 198 8.34 -12.38 7.92
C ALA A 198 8.32 -11.97 9.41
N GLN A 199 8.80 -12.83 10.31
CA GLN A 199 8.84 -12.56 11.74
C GLN A 199 9.93 -11.54 12.08
N GLU A 200 11.10 -11.69 11.48
CA GLU A 200 12.23 -10.77 11.61
C GLU A 200 11.90 -9.39 11.04
N THR A 201 11.22 -9.34 9.88
CA THR A 201 10.70 -8.11 9.27
C THR A 201 9.75 -7.40 10.22
N SER A 202 8.79 -8.14 10.81
CA SER A 202 7.82 -7.59 11.76
C SER A 202 8.48 -7.04 13.01
N ALA A 203 9.44 -7.79 13.59
CA ALA A 203 10.21 -7.34 14.73
C ALA A 203 11.04 -6.08 14.41
N HIS A 204 11.64 -6.02 13.22
CA HIS A 204 12.40 -4.86 12.77
C HIS A 204 11.51 -3.63 12.61
N ALA A 205 10.41 -3.75 11.86
CA ALA A 205 9.45 -2.67 11.65
C ALA A 205 8.87 -2.15 12.98
N ARG A 206 8.53 -3.06 13.91
CA ARG A 206 8.03 -2.69 15.23
C ARG A 206 9.05 -1.89 16.04
N ARG A 207 10.33 -2.32 16.11
CA ARG A 207 11.37 -1.56 16.82
C ARG A 207 11.51 -0.14 16.29
N ARG A 208 11.48 0.00 14.96
CA ARG A 208 11.59 1.28 14.28
C ARG A 208 10.34 2.16 14.48
N LEU A 209 9.16 1.57 14.57
CA LEU A 209 7.92 2.28 14.91
C LEU A 209 7.93 2.80 16.35
N VAL A 210 8.42 2.01 17.31
CA VAL A 210 8.56 2.43 18.72
C VAL A 210 9.42 3.69 18.82
N GLU A 211 10.56 3.73 18.12
CA GLU A 211 11.46 4.90 18.07
C GLU A 211 10.74 6.16 17.54
N VAL A 212 9.85 6.01 16.57
CA VAL A 212 9.13 7.12 15.91
C VAL A 212 7.94 7.58 16.76
N LEU A 213 7.22 6.66 17.37
CA LEU A 213 6.05 6.95 18.21
C LEU A 213 6.43 7.43 19.62
N GLY A 214 7.72 7.37 19.97
CA GLY A 214 8.25 7.85 21.26
C GLY A 214 7.83 7.01 22.45
N TRP A 215 7.69 5.69 22.24
CA TRP A 215 7.30 4.72 23.27
C TRP A 215 8.50 4.03 23.91
#